data_AF-A0A535P927-F1
#
_entry.id   AF-A0A535P927-F1
#
_cell.length_a   1.000
_cell.length_b   1.000
_cell.length_c   1.000
_cell.angle_alpha   90.00
_cell.angle_beta   90.00
_cell.angle_gamma   90.00
#
_symmetry.space_group_name_H-M   'P 1'
#
loop_
_entity.id
_entity.type
_entity.pdbx_description
1 polymer ?
#
loop_
_entity_poly.entity_id
_entity_poly.type
_entity_poly.pdbx_seq_one_letter_code
_entity_poly.pdbx_strand_id
1 'polypeptide(L)'
;STEPGEAARWEAEAQRQVDRLDTMVDSILASLRLLAEEPPKVGPVDVVAVVEGTVISLAAILRLHRLKTTFRERPLNAVGSADLLSRVLEYLLENGAKYAPPGGRILLTGRRDGGRVLLEITDDGPGILAEWRDRIFEPFVRADDSSRGAGVGLFAARHLARSMGGELRVEDRPSAGSRFVLELAAAHGPVNRRSRRGAEAALQPAPGSSSR
;
A
#
# COMPACT_ATOMS: atom_id res chain seq x y z
N SER A 1 -25.69 -32.38 14.64
CA SER A 1 -26.02 -30.98 14.94
C SER A 1 -24.73 -30.26 15.25
N THR A 2 -24.14 -29.59 14.27
CA THR A 2 -22.92 -28.80 14.46
C THR A 2 -23.33 -27.55 15.23
N GLU A 3 -22.74 -27.32 16.39
CA GLU A 3 -23.07 -26.13 17.17
C GLU A 3 -22.71 -24.87 16.36
N PRO A 4 -23.57 -23.84 16.32
CA PRO A 4 -23.33 -22.62 15.53
C PRO A 4 -22.00 -21.90 15.84
N GLY A 5 -21.34 -22.24 16.96
CA GLY A 5 -19.99 -21.75 17.30
C GLY A 5 -18.83 -22.51 16.64
N GLU A 6 -19.01 -23.77 16.22
CA GLU A 6 -17.95 -24.55 15.54
C GLU A 6 -17.75 -24.10 14.10
N ALA A 7 -18.84 -23.84 13.37
CA ALA A 7 -18.76 -23.35 11.98
C ALA A 7 -18.01 -22.02 11.89
N ALA A 8 -18.33 -21.05 12.75
CA ALA A 8 -17.65 -19.76 12.80
C ALA A 8 -16.16 -19.88 13.20
N ARG A 9 -15.81 -20.85 14.04
CA ARG A 9 -14.40 -21.14 14.40
C ARG A 9 -13.63 -21.73 13.22
N TRP A 10 -14.24 -22.65 12.48
CA TRP A 10 -13.65 -23.25 11.28
C TRP A 10 -13.49 -22.24 10.15
N GLU A 11 -14.47 -21.37 9.92
CA GLU A 11 -14.35 -20.27 8.96
C GLU A 11 -13.22 -19.30 9.34
N ALA A 12 -13.11 -18.95 10.63
CA ALA A 12 -12.03 -18.09 11.09
C ALA A 12 -10.65 -18.76 10.96
N GLU A 13 -10.56 -20.08 11.16
CA GLU A 13 -9.32 -20.84 10.95
C GLU A 13 -8.98 -20.96 9.46
N ALA A 14 -9.96 -21.27 8.61
CA ALA A 14 -9.77 -21.33 7.17
C ALA A 14 -9.30 -19.99 6.61
N GLN A 15 -9.87 -18.87 7.07
CA GLN A 15 -9.42 -17.54 6.69
C GLN A 15 -7.97 -17.27 7.11
N ARG A 16 -7.58 -17.67 8.33
CA ARG A 16 -6.18 -17.57 8.79
C ARG A 16 -5.22 -18.38 7.91
N GLN A 17 -5.63 -19.56 7.45
CA GLN A 17 -4.82 -20.39 6.57
C GLN A 17 -4.69 -19.79 5.16
N VAL A 18 -5.76 -19.22 4.61
CA VAL A 18 -5.73 -18.50 3.33
C VAL A 18 -4.83 -17.28 3.41
N ASP A 19 -4.99 -16.45 4.45
CA ASP A 19 -4.14 -15.28 4.69
C ASP A 19 -2.65 -15.69 4.79
N ARG A 20 -2.37 -16.86 5.39
CA ARG A 20 -1.00 -17.41 5.51
C ARG A 20 -0.44 -17.91 4.18
N LEU A 21 -1.27 -18.46 3.30
CA LEU A 21 -0.84 -18.87 1.95
C LEU A 21 -0.54 -17.65 1.07
N ASP A 22 -1.42 -16.65 1.05
CA ASP A 22 -1.18 -15.38 0.35
C ASP A 22 0.12 -14.73 0.85
N THR A 23 0.37 -14.82 2.16
CA THR A 23 1.61 -14.38 2.79
C THR A 23 2.85 -15.14 2.28
N MET A 24 2.79 -16.47 2.21
CA MET A 24 3.93 -17.27 1.72
C MET A 24 4.19 -16.96 0.24
N VAL A 25 3.13 -16.79 -0.55
CA VAL A 25 3.22 -16.40 -1.95
C VAL A 25 3.88 -15.02 -2.07
N ASP A 26 3.43 -14.01 -1.34
CA ASP A 26 4.05 -12.68 -1.38
C ASP A 26 5.52 -12.69 -0.89
N SER A 27 5.83 -13.47 0.15
CA SER A 27 7.19 -13.63 0.67
C SER A 27 8.12 -14.32 -0.34
N ILE A 28 7.62 -15.38 -0.99
CA ILE A 28 8.36 -16.10 -2.03
C ILE A 28 8.51 -15.21 -3.26
N LEU A 29 7.47 -14.51 -3.70
CA LEU A 29 7.54 -13.59 -4.84
C LEU A 29 8.52 -12.44 -4.58
N ALA A 30 8.55 -11.89 -3.36
CA ALA A 30 9.56 -10.92 -2.95
C ALA A 30 10.98 -11.54 -2.95
N SER A 31 11.12 -12.76 -2.44
CA SER A 31 12.41 -13.47 -2.40
C SER A 31 12.90 -13.87 -3.79
N LEU A 32 12.01 -14.27 -4.69
CA LEU A 32 12.35 -14.57 -6.08
C LEU A 32 12.81 -13.32 -6.83
N ARG A 33 12.33 -12.13 -6.47
CA ARG A 33 12.82 -10.86 -7.03
C ARG A 33 14.18 -10.45 -6.46
N LEU A 34 14.52 -10.86 -5.24
CA LEU A 34 15.89 -10.75 -4.72
C LEU A 34 16.86 -11.67 -5.47
N LEU A 35 16.39 -12.86 -5.84
CA LEU A 35 17.14 -13.85 -6.60
C LEU A 35 17.18 -13.55 -8.10
N ALA A 36 16.26 -12.72 -8.61
CA ALA A 36 16.24 -12.30 -9.99
C ALA A 36 17.46 -11.42 -10.27
N GLU A 37 18.31 -11.84 -11.22
CA GLU A 37 19.49 -11.08 -11.61
C GLU A 37 19.15 -9.77 -12.33
N GLU A 38 17.94 -9.67 -12.90
CA GLU A 38 17.49 -8.45 -13.57
C GLU A 38 16.72 -7.53 -12.62
N PRO A 39 17.22 -6.31 -12.35
CA PRO A 39 16.49 -5.33 -11.57
C PRO A 39 15.18 -4.95 -12.27
N PRO A 40 14.14 -4.56 -11.52
CA PRO A 40 12.86 -4.20 -12.12
C PRO A 40 13.03 -3.04 -13.11
N LYS A 41 12.26 -3.09 -14.20
CA LYS A 41 12.21 -1.98 -15.17
C LYS A 41 11.59 -0.76 -14.50
N VAL A 42 12.42 0.22 -14.16
CA VAL A 42 12.01 1.50 -13.59
C VAL A 42 12.03 2.61 -14.64
N GLY A 43 11.15 3.59 -14.48
CA GLY A 43 11.06 4.77 -15.33
C GLY A 43 10.24 5.89 -14.67
N PRO A 44 9.96 7.00 -15.38
CA PRO A 44 9.10 8.05 -14.86
C PRO A 44 7.67 7.55 -14.63
N VAL A 45 7.17 7.72 -13.40
CA VAL A 45 5.82 7.35 -12.97
C VAL A 45 5.10 8.58 -12.43
N ASP A 46 3.84 8.77 -12.86
CA ASP A 46 2.93 9.76 -12.28
C ASP A 46 2.38 9.19 -10.96
N VAL A 47 2.94 9.66 -9.84
CA VAL A 47 2.60 9.17 -8.51
C VAL A 47 1.14 9.44 -8.17
N VAL A 48 0.60 10.56 -8.63
CA VAL A 48 -0.78 10.96 -8.32
C VAL A 48 -1.74 9.97 -8.99
N ALA A 49 -1.49 9.63 -10.24
CA ALA A 49 -2.30 8.65 -10.98
C ALA A 49 -2.27 7.26 -10.32
N VAL A 50 -1.11 6.82 -9.85
CA VAL A 50 -1.00 5.52 -9.14
C VAL A 50 -1.78 5.56 -7.83
N VAL A 51 -1.62 6.62 -7.02
CA VAL A 51 -2.38 6.76 -5.76
C VAL A 51 -3.89 6.77 -6.01
N GLU A 52 -4.37 7.53 -7.00
CA GLU A 52 -5.79 7.59 -7.34
C GLU A 52 -6.32 6.20 -7.74
N GLY A 53 -5.56 5.45 -8.56
CA GLY A 53 -5.89 4.07 -8.94
C GLY A 53 -5.93 3.10 -7.74
N THR A 54 -4.95 3.15 -6.86
CA THR A 54 -4.88 2.30 -5.66
C THR A 54 -5.97 2.63 -4.65
N VAL A 55 -6.35 3.90 -4.50
CA VAL A 55 -7.48 4.29 -3.64
C VAL A 55 -8.80 3.74 -4.18
N ILE A 56 -8.98 3.76 -5.51
CA ILE A 56 -10.19 3.19 -6.14
C ILE A 56 -10.24 1.67 -5.92
N SER A 57 -9.14 0.95 -6.11
CA SER A 57 -9.12 -0.51 -5.91
C SER A 57 -9.41 -0.91 -4.47
N LEU A 58 -8.97 -0.10 -3.49
CA LEU A 58 -9.18 -0.36 -2.06
C LEU A 58 -10.42 0.33 -1.47
N ALA A 59 -11.30 0.89 -2.30
CA ALA A 59 -12.46 1.66 -1.83
C ALA A 59 -13.33 0.89 -0.82
N ALA A 60 -13.51 -0.42 -1.01
CA ALA A 60 -14.34 -1.25 -0.13
C ALA A 60 -13.77 -1.41 1.29
N ILE A 61 -12.44 -1.43 1.42
CA ILE A 61 -11.72 -1.54 2.69
C ILE A 61 -11.65 -0.16 3.36
N LEU A 62 -11.38 0.88 2.58
CA LEU A 62 -11.18 2.25 3.07
C LEU A 62 -12.49 2.99 3.39
N ARG A 63 -13.66 2.48 2.98
CA ARG A 63 -14.96 3.16 3.17
C ARG A 63 -15.34 3.43 4.63
N LEU A 64 -14.76 2.68 5.57
CA LEU A 64 -15.03 2.85 7.01
C LEU A 64 -14.14 3.93 7.65
N HIS A 65 -13.24 4.54 6.88
CA HIS A 65 -12.25 5.50 7.36
C HIS A 65 -12.38 6.83 6.62
N ARG A 66 -11.91 7.90 7.28
CA ARG A 66 -11.85 9.24 6.68
C ARG A 66 -10.56 9.39 5.88
N LEU A 67 -10.56 8.84 4.67
CA LEU A 67 -9.43 8.96 3.75
C LEU A 67 -9.34 10.37 3.15
N LYS A 68 -8.14 10.96 3.20
CA LYS A 68 -7.82 12.19 2.48
C LYS A 68 -6.50 12.03 1.72
N THR A 69 -6.47 12.44 0.47
CA THR A 69 -5.25 12.55 -0.33
C THR A 69 -4.87 14.02 -0.51
N THR A 70 -3.59 14.38 -0.41
CA THR A 70 -3.14 15.78 -0.58
C THR A 70 -1.78 15.82 -1.24
N PHE A 71 -1.69 16.49 -2.40
CA PHE A 71 -0.45 16.61 -3.16
C PHE A 71 -0.08 18.08 -3.28
N ARG A 72 1.17 18.43 -2.95
CA ARG A 72 1.65 19.82 -3.08
C ARG A 72 1.82 20.24 -4.55
N GLU A 73 2.15 19.29 -5.41
CA GLU A 73 2.46 19.51 -6.82
C GLU A 73 1.74 18.48 -7.69
N ARG A 74 1.32 18.89 -8.89
CA ARG A 74 0.80 18.01 -9.94
C ARG A 74 1.38 18.43 -11.30
N PRO A 75 1.95 17.52 -12.11
CA PRO A 75 2.18 16.11 -11.80
C PRO A 75 3.33 15.92 -10.80
N LEU A 76 3.23 14.89 -9.96
CA LEU A 76 4.29 14.49 -9.04
C LEU A 76 4.97 13.23 -9.60
N ASN A 77 6.13 13.40 -10.21
CA ASN A 77 6.80 12.31 -10.92
C ASN A 77 7.96 11.72 -10.12
N ALA A 78 7.98 10.40 -9.97
CA ALA A 78 9.06 9.64 -9.36
C ALA A 78 9.65 8.63 -10.35
N VAL A 79 10.91 8.24 -10.15
CA VAL A 79 11.52 7.09 -10.82
C VAL A 79 11.07 5.84 -10.08
N GLY A 80 10.48 4.89 -10.80
CA GLY A 80 10.00 3.64 -10.23
C GLY A 80 9.19 2.82 -11.23
N SER A 81 8.40 1.88 -10.71
CA SER A 81 7.41 1.13 -11.49
C SER A 81 6.02 1.38 -10.92
N ALA A 82 5.04 1.65 -11.79
CA ALA A 82 3.67 1.94 -11.37
C ALA A 82 3.04 0.74 -10.61
N ASP A 83 3.29 -0.48 -11.08
CA ASP A 83 2.76 -1.70 -10.45
C ASP A 83 3.38 -1.93 -9.07
N LEU A 84 4.70 -1.73 -8.95
CA LEU A 84 5.39 -1.88 -7.67
C LEU A 84 4.98 -0.80 -6.68
N LEU A 85 4.83 0.44 -7.15
CA LEU A 85 4.33 1.54 -6.33
C LEU A 85 2.89 1.27 -5.85
N SER A 86 1.99 0.80 -6.73
CA SER A 86 0.63 0.42 -6.32
C SER A 86 0.67 -0.63 -5.21
N ARG A 87 1.50 -1.66 -5.37
CA ARG A 87 1.62 -2.74 -4.38
C ARG A 87 2.16 -2.25 -3.04
N VAL A 88 3.14 -1.33 -3.04
CA VAL A 88 3.61 -0.69 -1.81
C VAL A 88 2.48 0.10 -1.14
N LEU A 89 1.72 0.88 -1.92
CA LEU A 89 0.59 1.66 -1.41
C LEU A 89 -0.53 0.78 -0.87
N GLU A 90 -0.78 -0.37 -1.49
CA GLU A 90 -1.75 -1.37 -1.00
C GLU A 90 -1.40 -1.82 0.40
N TYR A 91 -0.16 -2.28 0.63
CA TYR A 91 0.28 -2.70 1.95
C TYR A 91 0.16 -1.58 3.00
N LEU A 92 0.51 -0.34 2.64
CA LEU A 92 0.46 0.79 3.58
C LEU A 92 -0.97 1.23 3.90
N LEU A 93 -1.87 1.25 2.92
CA LEU A 93 -3.26 1.65 3.10
C LEU A 93 -4.08 0.56 3.81
N GLU A 94 -3.82 -0.71 3.52
CA GLU A 94 -4.40 -1.84 4.27
C GLU A 94 -3.94 -1.82 5.72
N ASN A 95 -2.65 -1.53 5.97
CA ASN A 95 -2.12 -1.33 7.31
C ASN A 95 -2.86 -0.17 8.01
N GLY A 96 -3.01 0.97 7.34
CA GLY A 96 -3.80 2.09 7.87
C GLY A 96 -5.24 1.71 8.21
N ALA A 97 -5.94 1.02 7.31
CA ALA A 97 -7.33 0.59 7.53
C ALA A 97 -7.47 -0.47 8.64
N LYS A 98 -6.47 -1.35 8.77
CA LYS A 98 -6.46 -2.41 9.78
C LYS A 98 -6.26 -1.86 11.19
N TYR A 99 -5.36 -0.89 11.37
CA TYR A 99 -4.97 -0.41 12.69
C TYR A 99 -5.65 0.89 13.11
N ALA A 100 -6.13 1.71 12.16
CA ALA A 100 -6.92 2.88 12.49
C ALA A 100 -8.31 2.45 13.01
N PRO A 101 -8.81 3.11 14.07
CA PRO A 101 -10.16 2.84 14.56
C PRO A 101 -11.22 3.15 13.49
N PRO A 102 -12.41 2.51 13.53
CA PRO A 102 -13.51 2.87 12.64
C PRO A 102 -13.82 4.36 12.70
N GLY A 103 -13.99 5.00 11.53
CA GLY A 103 -14.15 6.45 11.41
C GLY A 103 -12.87 7.27 11.60
N GLY A 104 -11.75 6.61 11.95
CA GLY A 104 -10.42 7.20 12.06
C GLY A 104 -9.91 7.74 10.74
N ARG A 105 -8.93 8.64 10.80
CA ARG A 105 -8.36 9.27 9.61
C ARG A 105 -7.25 8.43 9.02
N ILE A 106 -7.21 8.40 7.69
CA ILE A 106 -6.04 7.98 6.92
C ILE A 106 -5.72 9.14 5.99
N LEU A 107 -4.51 9.67 6.07
CA LEU A 107 -4.05 10.79 5.25
C LEU A 107 -2.83 10.35 4.45
N LEU A 108 -2.97 10.38 3.13
CA LEU A 108 -1.88 10.17 2.18
C LEU A 108 -1.48 11.53 1.62
N THR A 109 -0.24 11.93 1.84
CA THR A 109 0.32 13.14 1.25
C THR A 109 1.47 12.86 0.31
N GLY A 110 1.65 13.70 -0.70
CA GLY A 110 2.76 13.62 -1.63
C GLY A 110 3.38 14.99 -1.87
N ARG A 111 4.71 15.07 -1.85
CA ARG A 111 5.46 16.27 -2.23
C ARG A 111 6.78 15.92 -2.90
N ARG A 112 7.30 16.87 -3.67
CA ARG A 112 8.72 16.88 -4.04
C ARG A 112 9.52 17.50 -2.90
N ASP A 113 10.70 16.96 -2.66
CA ASP A 113 11.69 17.47 -1.72
C ASP A 113 13.08 17.37 -2.38
N GLY A 114 13.50 18.46 -3.02
CA GLY A 114 14.70 18.49 -3.85
C GLY A 114 14.67 17.42 -4.96
N GLY A 115 15.65 16.51 -4.93
CA GLY A 115 15.78 15.39 -5.88
C GLY A 115 14.93 14.16 -5.53
N ARG A 116 14.02 14.27 -4.55
CA ARG A 116 13.19 13.15 -4.07
C ARG A 116 11.71 13.47 -4.19
N VAL A 117 10.90 12.42 -4.26
CA VAL A 117 9.46 12.44 -4.01
C VAL A 117 9.20 11.71 -2.71
N LEU A 118 8.48 12.38 -1.80
CA LEU A 118 8.07 11.83 -0.51
C LEU A 118 6.57 11.59 -0.52
N LEU A 119 6.19 10.35 -0.28
CA LEU A 119 4.82 9.92 -0.02
C LEU A 119 4.70 9.57 1.47
N GLU A 120 3.77 10.22 2.15
CA GLU A 120 3.56 10.01 3.58
C GLU A 120 2.16 9.47 3.81
N ILE A 121 2.06 8.32 4.46
CA ILE A 121 0.80 7.72 4.88
C ILE A 121 0.74 7.85 6.39
N THR A 122 -0.29 8.53 6.88
CA THR A 122 -0.55 8.73 8.31
C THR A 122 -1.91 8.19 8.68
N ASP A 123 -1.99 7.55 9.84
CA ASP A 123 -3.22 7.00 10.40
C ASP A 123 -3.44 7.49 11.84
N ASP A 124 -4.65 7.27 12.36
CA ASP A 124 -5.02 7.52 13.76
C ASP A 124 -5.00 6.22 14.60
N GLY A 125 -4.18 5.24 14.23
CA GLY A 125 -4.02 3.98 14.96
C GLY A 125 -3.25 4.14 16.30
N PRO A 126 -2.81 3.04 16.91
CA PRO A 126 -2.07 3.08 18.17
C PRO A 126 -0.65 3.66 18.03
N GLY A 127 -0.14 3.76 16.80
CA GLY A 127 1.24 4.15 16.52
C GLY A 127 2.23 3.01 16.74
N ILE A 128 3.51 3.31 16.55
CA ILE A 128 4.61 2.32 16.63
C ILE A 128 5.67 2.83 17.60
N LEU A 129 5.90 2.08 18.68
CA LEU A 129 6.94 2.38 19.66
C LEU A 129 8.32 2.37 19.00
N ALA A 130 9.24 3.19 19.51
CA ALA A 130 10.56 3.38 18.93
C ALA A 130 11.33 2.05 18.72
N GLU A 131 11.26 1.14 19.69
CA GLU A 131 11.90 -0.18 19.64
C GLU A 131 11.41 -1.10 18.52
N TRP A 132 10.21 -0.85 17.98
CA TRP A 132 9.62 -1.63 16.90
C TRP A 132 9.87 -1.04 15.52
N ARG A 133 10.26 0.23 15.41
CA ARG A 133 10.27 0.98 14.13
C ARG A 133 11.13 0.34 13.04
N ASP A 134 12.26 -0.27 13.38
CA ASP A 134 13.07 -1.01 12.42
C ASP A 134 12.59 -2.46 12.26
N ARG A 135 12.20 -3.08 13.37
CA ARG A 135 11.81 -4.50 13.43
C ARG A 135 10.49 -4.81 12.74
N ILE A 136 9.55 -3.87 12.65
CA ILE A 136 8.28 -4.05 11.90
C ILE A 136 8.49 -4.35 10.41
N PHE A 137 9.69 -4.08 9.89
CA PHE A 137 10.06 -4.39 8.51
C PHE A 137 10.77 -5.73 8.38
N GLU A 138 10.95 -6.50 9.46
CA GLU A 138 11.43 -7.87 9.41
C GLU A 138 10.27 -8.82 9.10
N PRO A 139 10.52 -9.92 8.37
CA PRO A 139 9.46 -10.87 8.05
C PRO A 139 8.91 -11.53 9.33
N PHE A 140 7.59 -11.67 9.39
CA PHE A 140 6.85 -12.31 10.49
C PHE A 140 6.85 -11.54 11.81
N VAL A 141 7.43 -10.33 11.84
CA VAL A 141 7.43 -9.50 13.05
C VAL A 141 6.12 -8.73 13.17
N ARG A 142 5.58 -8.69 14.40
CA ARG A 142 4.37 -7.95 14.76
C ARG A 142 4.63 -7.17 16.04
N ALA A 143 4.15 -5.93 16.08
CA ALA A 143 4.17 -5.10 17.29
C ALA A 143 3.03 -5.46 18.26
N ASP A 144 1.98 -6.15 17.77
CA ASP A 144 0.83 -6.59 18.57
C ASP A 144 0.29 -7.94 18.05
N ASP A 145 0.20 -8.92 18.95
CA ASP A 145 -0.32 -10.27 18.68
C ASP A 145 -1.85 -10.32 18.56
N SER A 146 -2.57 -9.28 18.99
CA SER A 146 -4.04 -9.21 18.95
C SER A 146 -4.60 -8.95 17.53
N SER A 147 -3.74 -8.50 16.61
CA SER A 147 -4.14 -8.03 15.30
C SER A 147 -4.02 -9.11 14.20
N ARG A 148 -5.05 -9.25 13.35
CA ARG A 148 -5.11 -10.27 12.28
C ARG A 148 -4.09 -10.01 11.17
N GLY A 149 -3.21 -10.96 10.85
CA GLY A 149 -2.25 -10.86 9.74
C GLY A 149 -0.87 -11.42 10.10
N ALA A 150 -0.10 -11.83 9.08
CA ALA A 150 1.11 -12.61 9.27
C ALA A 150 2.41 -11.81 9.51
N GLY A 151 2.34 -10.47 9.57
CA GLY A 151 3.52 -9.63 9.83
C GLY A 151 4.49 -9.49 8.65
N VAL A 152 3.99 -9.59 7.41
CA VAL A 152 4.83 -9.56 6.19
C VAL A 152 4.60 -8.33 5.32
N GLY A 153 3.43 -7.68 5.40
CA GLY A 153 3.07 -6.58 4.51
C GLY A 153 4.08 -5.42 4.52
N LEU A 154 4.55 -5.01 5.69
CA LEU A 154 5.56 -3.93 5.80
C LEU A 154 6.94 -4.36 5.30
N PHE A 155 7.36 -5.61 5.57
CA PHE A 155 8.58 -6.19 4.99
C PHE A 155 8.52 -6.14 3.45
N ALA A 156 7.43 -6.64 2.86
CA ALA A 156 7.22 -6.65 1.42
C ALA A 156 7.20 -5.23 0.85
N ALA A 157 6.49 -4.30 1.50
CA ALA A 157 6.44 -2.89 1.10
C ALA A 157 7.84 -2.25 1.09
N ARG A 158 8.67 -2.47 2.11
CA ARG A 158 10.04 -1.93 2.17
C ARG A 158 10.94 -2.58 1.13
N HIS A 159 10.78 -3.88 0.91
CA HIS A 159 11.52 -4.59 -0.12
C HIS A 159 11.20 -4.06 -1.53
N LEU A 160 9.92 -3.88 -1.85
CA LEU A 160 9.48 -3.31 -3.12
C LEU A 160 9.95 -1.86 -3.30
N ALA A 161 9.90 -1.04 -2.24
CA ALA A 161 10.45 0.32 -2.26
C ALA A 161 11.94 0.33 -2.62
N ARG A 162 12.73 -0.54 -1.98
CA ARG A 162 14.16 -0.70 -2.26
C ARG A 162 14.44 -1.21 -3.66
N SER A 163 13.60 -2.11 -4.18
CA SER A 163 13.72 -2.60 -5.56
C SER A 163 13.57 -1.48 -6.60
N MET A 164 12.86 -0.40 -6.26
CA MET A 164 12.73 0.80 -7.09
C MET A 164 13.86 1.82 -6.86
N GLY A 165 14.86 1.51 -6.03
CA GLY A 165 15.90 2.46 -5.62
C GLY A 165 15.45 3.50 -4.60
N GLY A 166 14.31 3.24 -3.93
CA GLY A 166 13.78 4.07 -2.85
C GLY A 166 14.03 3.50 -1.46
N GLU A 167 13.37 4.08 -0.47
CA GLU A 167 13.34 3.58 0.91
C GLU A 167 11.97 3.81 1.53
N LEU A 168 11.51 2.84 2.32
CA LEU A 168 10.34 2.98 3.19
C LEU A 168 10.80 3.01 4.64
N ARG A 169 10.35 4.02 5.39
CA ARG A 169 10.65 4.19 6.82
C ARG A 169 9.40 4.56 7.59
N VAL A 170 9.42 4.32 8.89
CA VAL A 170 8.43 4.86 9.82
C VAL A 170 9.08 6.00 10.60
N GLU A 171 8.38 7.12 10.70
CA GLU A 171 8.83 8.28 11.47
C GLU A 171 8.01 8.43 12.75
N ASP A 172 8.61 9.15 13.71
CA ASP A 172 7.89 9.58 14.89
C ASP A 172 6.75 10.56 14.53
N ARG A 173 5.69 10.53 15.32
CA ARG A 173 4.56 11.45 15.18
C ARG A 173 4.17 11.95 16.58
N PRO A 174 4.17 13.27 16.82
CA PRO A 174 3.78 13.83 18.11
C PRO A 174 2.33 13.52 18.52
N SER A 175 1.46 13.32 17.54
CA SER A 175 0.07 12.86 17.74
C SER A 175 -0.02 11.34 17.56
N ALA A 176 -1.01 10.71 18.20
CA ALA A 176 -1.28 9.28 18.07
C ALA A 176 -1.30 8.76 16.62
N GLY A 177 -0.98 7.49 16.43
CA GLY A 177 -0.95 6.83 15.12
C GLY A 177 0.43 6.72 14.48
N SER A 178 0.45 6.20 13.26
CA SER A 178 1.71 5.90 12.56
C SER A 178 1.96 6.89 11.43
N ARG A 179 3.24 7.10 11.08
CA ARG A 179 3.67 7.85 9.90
C ARG A 179 4.66 7.04 9.09
N PHE A 180 4.20 6.48 7.98
CA PHE A 180 5.07 5.82 7.01
C PHE A 180 5.49 6.81 5.94
N VAL A 181 6.78 6.83 5.61
CA VAL A 181 7.36 7.70 4.60
C VAL A 181 8.05 6.83 3.54
N LEU A 182 7.48 6.84 2.34
CA LEU A 182 8.09 6.25 1.15
C LEU A 182 8.83 7.35 0.37
N GLU A 183 10.12 7.13 0.15
CA GLU A 183 11.01 8.01 -0.59
C GLU A 183 11.39 7.36 -1.92
N LEU A 184 11.20 8.09 -3.01
CA LEU A 184 11.65 7.70 -4.36
C LEU A 184 12.46 8.83 -4.99
N ALA A 185 13.37 8.51 -5.89
CA ALA A 185 14.06 9.54 -6.68
C ALA A 185 13.06 10.30 -7.54
N ALA A 186 13.18 11.62 -7.62
CA ALA A 186 12.28 12.41 -8.44
C ALA A 186 12.62 12.25 -9.92
N ALA A 187 11.61 12.01 -10.75
CA ALA A 187 11.79 11.96 -12.20
C ALA A 187 11.74 13.38 -12.79
N HIS A 188 12.63 13.64 -13.74
CA HIS A 188 12.62 14.83 -14.58
C HIS A 188 12.34 14.39 -16.02
N GLY A 189 11.11 14.57 -16.48
CA GLY A 189 10.69 14.19 -17.84
C GLY A 189 9.19 13.95 -17.96
N PRO A 190 8.62 14.03 -19.18
CA PRO A 190 7.21 13.74 -19.41
C PRO A 190 6.93 12.26 -19.15
N VAL A 191 5.99 11.96 -18.25
CA VAL A 191 5.53 10.59 -17.97
C VAL A 191 4.86 10.03 -19.21
N ASN A 192 5.25 8.81 -19.60
CA ASN A 192 4.70 8.14 -20.77
C ASN A 192 3.18 7.95 -20.60
N ARG A 193 2.37 8.55 -21.50
CA ARG A 193 0.90 8.62 -21.43
C ARG A 193 0.17 7.27 -21.50
N ARG A 194 0.89 6.15 -21.58
CA ARG A 194 0.30 4.79 -21.61
C ARG A 194 -0.40 4.42 -20.29
N SER A 195 0.02 4.98 -19.17
CA SER A 195 -0.61 4.76 -17.85
C SER A 195 -1.98 5.43 -17.71
N ARG A 196 -2.33 6.40 -18.57
CA ARG A 196 -3.64 7.08 -18.54
C ARG A 196 -4.77 6.29 -19.20
N ARG A 197 -4.48 5.50 -20.24
CA ARG A 197 -5.53 4.78 -20.99
C ARG A 197 -6.17 3.63 -20.22
N GLY A 198 -5.49 3.06 -19.22
CA GLY A 198 -6.06 2.01 -18.36
C GLY A 198 -7.18 2.53 -17.45
N ALA A 199 -7.06 3.76 -16.96
CA ALA A 199 -8.07 4.38 -16.09
C ALA A 199 -9.24 4.99 -16.89
N GLU A 200 -8.99 5.53 -18.08
CA GLU A 200 -10.04 6.12 -18.93
C GLU A 200 -11.00 5.08 -19.54
N ALA A 201 -10.55 3.84 -19.74
CA ALA A 201 -11.37 2.76 -20.26
C ALA A 201 -12.40 2.22 -19.24
N ALA A 202 -12.17 2.45 -17.93
CA ALA A 202 -13.05 1.97 -16.87
C ALA A 202 -14.23 2.94 -16.57
N LEU A 203 -14.28 4.11 -17.21
CA LEU A 203 -15.27 5.16 -16.93
C LEU A 203 -16.28 5.39 -18.05
N GLN A 204 -16.31 4.56 -19.10
CA GLN A 204 -17.36 4.65 -20.13
C GLN A 204 -18.57 3.82 -19.70
N PRO A 205 -19.76 4.44 -19.50
CA PRO A 205 -20.99 3.67 -19.39
C PRO A 205 -21.24 2.94 -20.72
N ALA A 206 -21.65 1.68 -20.63
CA ALA A 206 -21.99 0.86 -21.79
C ALA A 206 -22.99 1.63 -22.70
N PRO A 207 -22.80 1.64 -24.03
CA PRO A 207 -23.76 2.27 -24.92
C PRO A 207 -25.10 1.55 -24.78
N GLY A 208 -26.12 2.33 -24.39
CA GLY A 208 -27.49 1.86 -24.20
C GLY A 208 -28.03 1.16 -25.45
N SER A 209 -28.65 0.01 -25.22
CA SER A 209 -29.44 -0.72 -26.21
C SER A 209 -30.61 0.15 -26.68
N SER A 210 -30.46 0.79 -27.83
CA SER A 210 -31.58 1.39 -28.55
C SER A 210 -32.36 0.26 -29.24
N SER A 211 -33.48 -0.14 -28.65
CA SER A 211 -34.46 -1.04 -29.28
C SER A 211 -35.15 -0.32 -30.43
N ARG A 212 -35.09 -0.90 -31.62
CA ARG A 212 -36.07 -0.73 -32.70
C ARG A 212 -36.68 -2.09 -33.01
#